data_AF-A0A7K4DCJ1-F1
#
_entry.id   AF-A0A7K4DCJ1-F1
#
_cell.length_a   1.000
_cell.length_b   1.000
_cell.length_c   1.000
_cell.angle_alpha   90.00
_cell.angle_beta   90.00
_cell.angle_gamma   90.00
#
_symmetry.space_group_name_H-M   'P 1'
#
loop_
_entity.id
_entity.type
_entity.pdbx_description
1 polymer ?
#
loop_
_entity_poly.entity_id
_entity_poly.type
_entity_poly.pdbx_seq_one_letter_code
_entity_poly.pdbx_strand_id
1 'polypeptide(L)' 'MIDIRFFACIAFDVIDFFVRIPGLGTIFDLIGIPVAYYLVGPMGIAYAWELLDITDQLDGFIPTMTILYIISKSGVK' A
#
# COMPACT_ATOMS: atom_id res chain seq x y z
N MET A 1 17.54 -3.30 -0.28
CA MET A 1 18.20 -2.49 -1.32
C MET A 1 17.31 -1.29 -1.57
N ILE A 2 17.80 -0.08 -1.36
CA ILE A 2 17.02 1.14 -1.55
C ILE A 2 17.01 1.45 -3.06
N ASP A 3 15.83 1.45 -3.68
CA ASP A 3 15.63 1.78 -5.09
C ASP A 3 14.44 2.74 -5.28
N ILE A 4 14.17 3.15 -6.53
CA ILE A 4 13.09 4.10 -6.84
C ILE A 4 11.70 3.57 -6.46
N ARG A 5 11.48 2.26 -6.50
CA ARG A 5 10.18 1.66 -6.16
C ARG A 5 9.96 1.72 -4.66
N PHE A 6 11.01 1.57 -3.85
CA PHE A 6 10.93 1.78 -2.41
C PHE A 6 10.46 3.20 -2.07
N PHE A 7 11.04 4.23 -2.71
CA PHE A 7 10.57 5.61 -2.51
C PHE A 7 9.13 5.82 -2.99
N ALA A 8 8.74 5.19 -4.10
CA ALA A 8 7.35 5.25 -4.57
C ALA A 8 6.37 4.62 -3.56
N CYS A 9 6.73 3.51 -2.92
CA CYS A 9 5.92 2.88 -1.88
C CYS A 9 5.75 3.80 -0.67
N ILE A 10 6.84 4.42 -0.20
CA ILE A 10 6.77 5.39 0.90
C ILE A 10 5.89 6.59 0.52
N ALA A 11 6.06 7.14 -0.69
CA ALA A 11 5.26 8.27 -1.13
C ALA A 11 3.77 7.91 -1.20
N PHE A 12 3.45 6.69 -1.64
CA PHE A 12 2.07 6.18 -1.68
C PHE A 12 1.47 6.10 -0.29
N ASP A 13 2.16 5.47 0.67
CA ASP A 13 1.70 5.36 2.07
C ASP A 13 1.56 6.74 2.73
N VAL A 14 2.44 7.70 2.40
CA VAL A 14 2.31 9.08 2.90
C VAL A 14 1.08 9.76 2.34
N ILE A 15 0.78 9.58 1.04
CA ILE A 15 -0.44 10.12 0.44
C ILE A 15 -1.65 9.50 1.14
N ASP A 16 -1.66 8.19 1.26
CA ASP A 16 -2.75 7.41 1.88
C ASP A 16 -3.08 7.89 3.30
N PHE A 17 -2.04 8.14 4.11
CA PHE A 17 -2.19 8.70 5.46
C PHE A 17 -3.02 9.99 5.53
N PHE A 18 -3.04 10.78 4.44
CA PHE A 18 -3.83 12.01 4.33
C PHE A 18 -5.19 11.83 3.63
N VAL A 19 -5.45 10.72 2.94
CA VAL A 19 -6.73 10.43 2.26
C VAL A 19 -7.73 9.85 3.26
N ARG A 20 -8.11 10.64 4.27
CA ARG A 20 -9.01 10.21 5.37
C ARG A 20 -10.48 10.59 5.17
N ILE A 21 -10.92 10.62 3.92
CA ILE A 21 -12.29 10.97 3.57
C ILE A 21 -13.02 9.66 3.26
N PRO A 22 -14.04 9.28 4.05
CA PRO A 22 -14.78 8.03 3.84
C PRO A 22 -15.25 7.87 2.40
N GLY A 23 -14.91 6.74 1.79
CA GLY A 23 -15.21 6.38 0.40
C GLY A 23 -14.18 6.90 -0.61
N LEU A 24 -13.39 7.94 -0.30
CA LEU A 24 -12.25 8.34 -1.13
C LEU A 24 -11.03 7.47 -0.83
N GLY A 25 -10.80 7.12 0.45
CA GLY A 25 -9.75 6.18 0.84
C GLY A 25 -9.99 4.83 0.19
N THR A 26 -11.20 4.28 0.33
CA THR A 26 -11.58 3.02 -0.32
C THR A 26 -11.36 3.00 -1.85
N ILE A 27 -11.58 4.13 -2.56
CA ILE A 27 -11.25 4.24 -3.99
C ILE A 27 -9.75 4.25 -4.21
N PHE A 28 -9.02 5.00 -3.38
CA PHE A 28 -7.56 5.05 -3.40
C PHE A 28 -6.97 3.64 -3.17
N ASP A 29 -7.52 2.87 -2.24
CA ASP A 29 -7.08 1.50 -1.96
C ASP A 29 -7.37 0.53 -3.09
N LEU A 30 -8.54 0.69 -3.73
CA LEU A 30 -8.88 -0.09 -4.91
C LEU A 30 -7.87 0.14 -6.04
N ILE A 31 -7.41 1.37 -6.22
CA ILE A 31 -6.33 1.74 -7.17
C ILE A 31 -4.96 1.27 -6.65
N GLY A 32 -4.76 1.26 -5.33
CA GLY A 32 -3.55 0.80 -4.67
C GLY A 32 -3.21 -0.65 -4.99
N ILE A 33 -4.20 -1.53 -5.21
CA ILE A 33 -3.97 -2.95 -5.56
C ILE A 33 -3.12 -3.13 -6.84
N PRO A 34 -3.53 -2.64 -8.02
CA PRO A 34 -2.71 -2.77 -9.23
C PRO A 34 -1.38 -2.01 -9.13
N VAL A 35 -1.33 -0.89 -8.39
CA VAL A 35 -0.08 -0.14 -8.15
C VAL A 35 0.89 -0.97 -7.30
N ALA A 36 0.42 -1.59 -6.22
CA ALA A 36 1.20 -2.46 -5.36
C ALA A 36 1.71 -3.68 -6.14
N TYR A 37 0.86 -4.31 -6.96
CA TYR A 37 1.28 -5.40 -7.83
C TYR A 37 2.41 -4.97 -8.78
N TYR A 38 2.30 -3.78 -9.38
CA TYR A 38 3.33 -3.26 -10.28
C TYR A 38 4.65 -2.96 -9.57
N LEU A 39 4.60 -2.34 -8.39
CA LEU A 39 5.79 -1.93 -7.64
C LEU A 39 6.49 -3.10 -6.92
N VAL A 40 5.70 -3.99 -6.32
CA VAL A 40 6.14 -5.06 -5.42
C VAL A 40 6.15 -6.45 -6.10
N GLY A 41 5.37 -6.64 -7.16
CA GLY A 41 5.16 -7.93 -7.81
C GLY A 41 3.97 -8.70 -7.21
N PRO A 42 3.91 -10.04 -7.35
CA PRO A 42 2.77 -10.84 -6.89
C PRO A 42 2.40 -10.66 -5.42
N MET A 43 3.39 -10.39 -4.56
CA MET A 43 3.15 -10.12 -3.14
C MET A 43 2.35 -8.84 -2.90
N GLY A 44 2.38 -7.90 -3.86
CA GLY A 44 1.59 -6.66 -3.82
C GLY A 44 0.09 -6.87 -3.82
N ILE A 45 -0.43 -8.05 -4.23
CA ILE A 45 -1.87 -8.37 -4.12
C ILE A 45 -2.34 -8.29 -2.66
N ALA A 46 -1.46 -8.56 -1.70
CA ALA A 46 -1.78 -8.47 -0.28
C ALA A 46 -2.23 -7.06 0.14
N TYR A 47 -1.93 -6.01 -0.64
CA TYR A 47 -2.44 -4.65 -0.44
C TYR A 47 -3.99 -4.60 -0.43
N ALA A 48 -4.67 -5.55 -1.07
CA ALA A 48 -6.13 -5.62 -1.07
C ALA A 48 -6.76 -5.74 0.33
N TRP A 49 -5.97 -6.00 1.37
CA TRP A 49 -6.44 -5.98 2.75
C TRP A 49 -6.87 -4.58 3.23
N GLU A 50 -6.34 -3.49 2.67
CA GLU A 50 -6.77 -2.11 2.98
C GLU A 50 -8.27 -1.93 2.72
N LEU A 51 -8.81 -2.56 1.67
CA LEU A 51 -10.26 -2.53 1.37
C LEU A 51 -11.16 -3.10 2.48
N LEU A 52 -10.60 -3.76 3.51
CA LEU A 52 -11.35 -4.23 4.66
C LEU A 52 -11.70 -3.09 5.63
N ASP A 53 -10.97 -1.98 5.62
CA ASP A 53 -11.32 -0.79 6.39
C ASP A 53 -12.16 0.19 5.55
N ILE A 54 -13.45 -0.14 5.41
CA ILE A 54 -14.43 0.72 4.75
C ILE A 54 -14.63 2.11 5.41
N THR A 55 -14.00 2.36 6.57
CA THR A 55 -14.05 3.65 7.26
C THR A 55 -12.91 4.58 6.89
N ASP A 56 -11.87 4.05 6.22
CA ASP A 56 -10.64 4.76 5.84
C ASP A 56 -9.96 5.45 7.06
N GLN A 57 -10.00 4.81 8.24
CA GLN A 57 -9.51 5.40 9.50
C GLN A 57 -8.31 4.67 10.12
N LEU A 58 -8.30 3.35 10.05
CA LEU A 58 -7.38 2.44 10.72
C LEU A 58 -6.19 2.07 9.85
N ASP A 59 -6.42 1.85 8.57
CA ASP A 59 -5.45 1.26 7.64
C ASP A 59 -4.46 2.28 7.07
N GLY A 60 -4.88 3.54 6.86
CA GLY A 60 -3.99 4.65 6.48
C GLY A 60 -2.91 5.03 7.50
N PHE A 61 -2.79 4.33 8.64
CA PHE A 61 -1.64 4.43 9.55
C PHE A 61 -0.58 3.34 9.33
N ILE A 62 -0.91 2.32 8.55
CA ILE A 62 -0.07 1.17 8.30
C ILE A 62 0.59 1.42 6.94
N PRO A 63 1.94 1.54 6.88
CA PRO A 63 2.64 1.81 5.63
C PRO A 63 2.74 0.52 4.80
N THR A 64 1.59 0.03 4.36
CA THR A 64 1.41 -1.30 3.78
C THR A 64 2.23 -1.48 2.53
N MET A 65 2.24 -0.49 1.63
CA MET A 65 2.98 -0.64 0.38
C MET A 65 4.48 -0.76 0.67
N THR A 66 4.99 0.02 1.63
CA THR A 66 6.38 -0.05 2.10
C THR A 66 6.69 -1.38 2.79
N ILE A 67 5.81 -1.87 3.67
CA ILE A 67 5.98 -3.16 4.36
C ILE A 67 6.02 -4.30 3.35
N LEU A 68 5.08 -4.34 2.40
CA LEU A 68 5.03 -5.37 1.36
C LEU A 68 6.28 -5.33 0.48
N TYR A 69 6.76 -4.14 0.13
CA TYR A 69 8.03 -4.00 -0.59
C TYR A 69 9.19 -4.61 0.21
N ILE A 70 9.33 -4.28 1.50
CA ILE A 70 10.39 -4.82 2.37
C ILE A 70 10.31 -6.34 2.46
N ILE A 71 9.11 -6.90 2.66
CA ILE A 71 8.90 -8.36 2.71
C ILE A 71 9.27 -9.00 1.38
N SER A 72 8.86 -8.43 0.26
CA SER A 72 9.19 -8.98 -1.08
C SER A 72 10.70 -9.02 -1.34
N LYS A 73 11.46 -8.09 -0.75
CA LYS A 73 12.92 -7.99 -0.90
C LYS A 73 13.71 -8.74 0.16
N SER A 74 13.09 -9.11 1.28
CA SER A 74 13.76 -9.83 2.37
C SER A 74 13.93 -11.33 2.08
N GLY A 75 13.26 -11.86 1.05
CA GLY A 75 13.36 -13.27 0.66
C GLY A 75 12.54 -14.20 1.57
N VAL A 76 11.69 -13.64 2.43
CA VAL A 76 10.65 -14.39 3.15
C VAL A 76 9.65 -14.89 2.11
N LYS A 77 9.60 -16.21 1.92
CA LYS A 77 8.72 -16.89 0.96
C LYS A 77 7.48 -17.42 1.67
#